data_AF-A0AAU7EPX4-F1
#
_entry.id   AF-A0AAU7EPX4-F1
#
_cell.length_a   1.000
_cell.length_b   1.000
_cell.length_c   1.000
_cell.angle_alpha   90.00
_cell.angle_beta   90.00
_cell.angle_gamma   90.00
#
_symmetry.space_group_name_H-M   'P 1'
#
loop_
_entity.id
_entity.type
_entity.pdbx_description
1 polymer ?
#
loop_
_entity_poly.entity_id
_entity_poly.type
_entity_poly.pdbx_seq_one_letter_code
_entity_poly.pdbx_strand_id
1 'polypeptide(L)'
;MNNHIFLAIGHLPTTLLKTQHFTALLRIIDDKGFLEVASRTRQQLCNIMRYAVQQGLTENNPALNLEGVTTPPVKNHYPALPLEPLSELLLCIDGYQQGRELTQLAVKLTLHLFIRSSELRFAR
;
A
#
# COMPACT_ATOMS: atom_id res chain seq x y z
N MET A 1 -4.19 -7.87 3.10
CA MET A 1 -4.46 -8.56 4.38
C MET A 1 -4.95 -9.99 4.18
N ASN A 2 -6.06 -10.21 3.46
CA ASN A 2 -6.66 -11.55 3.31
C ASN A 2 -5.74 -12.60 2.66
N ASN A 3 -4.95 -12.23 1.64
CA ASN A 3 -4.17 -13.24 0.89
C ASN A 3 -2.85 -13.67 1.53
N HIS A 4 -2.35 -12.98 2.56
CA HIS A 4 -1.00 -13.25 3.08
C HIS A 4 -0.93 -13.33 4.60
N ILE A 5 -1.66 -12.49 5.33
CA ILE A 5 -1.49 -12.35 6.78
C ILE A 5 -2.38 -13.34 7.52
N PHE A 6 -3.68 -13.39 7.18
CA PHE A 6 -4.64 -14.25 7.89
C PHE A 6 -4.38 -15.75 7.72
N LEU A 7 -3.89 -16.20 6.56
CA LEU A 7 -3.57 -17.60 6.33
C LEU A 7 -2.43 -18.09 7.25
N ALA A 8 -1.43 -17.24 7.51
CA ALA A 8 -0.25 -17.62 8.28
C ALA A 8 -0.46 -17.54 9.80
N ILE A 9 -1.15 -16.50 10.28
CA ILE A 9 -1.25 -16.20 11.73
C ILE A 9 -2.67 -16.00 12.24
N GLY A 10 -3.68 -16.02 11.36
CA GLY A 10 -5.07 -15.71 11.72
C GLY A 10 -5.76 -16.77 12.60
N HIS A 11 -5.21 -17.98 12.66
CA HIS A 11 -5.73 -19.07 13.51
C HIS A 11 -5.11 -19.07 14.92
N LEU A 12 -4.07 -18.26 15.16
CA LEU A 12 -3.39 -18.21 16.45
C LEU A 12 -4.02 -17.13 17.34
N PRO A 13 -4.22 -17.41 18.64
CA PRO A 13 -4.65 -16.39 19.58
C PRO A 13 -3.56 -15.33 19.73
N THR A 14 -3.97 -14.08 19.97
CA THR A 14 -3.06 -12.93 20.09
C THR A 14 -2.01 -13.09 21.18
N THR A 15 -2.29 -13.89 22.21
CA THR A 15 -1.39 -14.22 23.32
C THR A 15 -0.23 -15.14 22.93
N LEU A 16 -0.40 -15.96 21.89
CA LEU A 16 0.64 -16.89 21.41
C LEU A 16 1.49 -16.31 20.28
N LEU A 17 1.14 -15.11 19.78
CA LEU A 17 1.89 -14.46 18.73
C LEU A 17 3.26 -13.99 19.25
N LYS A 18 4.31 -14.44 18.57
CA LYS A 18 5.72 -14.16 18.85
C LYS A 18 6.38 -13.55 17.63
N THR A 19 7.49 -12.84 17.84
CA THR A 19 8.27 -12.18 16.78
C THR A 19 8.60 -13.13 15.61
N GLN A 20 8.97 -14.38 15.91
CA GLN A 20 9.28 -15.41 14.91
C GLN A 20 8.16 -15.66 13.88
N HIS A 21 6.88 -15.58 14.29
CA HIS A 21 5.75 -15.81 13.38
C HIS A 21 5.62 -14.68 12.36
N PHE A 22 5.86 -13.45 12.79
CA PHE A 22 5.87 -12.29 11.90
C PHE A 22 7.10 -12.29 11.00
N THR A 23 8.28 -12.68 11.52
CA THR A 23 9.50 -12.76 10.71
C THR A 23 9.36 -13.77 9.57
N ALA A 24 8.84 -14.97 9.84
CA ALA A 24 8.60 -15.98 8.81
C ALA A 24 7.65 -15.46 7.72
N LEU A 25 6.56 -14.81 8.12
CA LEU A 25 5.61 -14.21 7.18
C LEU A 25 6.24 -13.10 6.33
N LEU A 26 7.01 -12.20 6.94
CA LEU A 26 7.63 -11.08 6.25
C LEU A 26 8.70 -11.55 5.26
N ARG A 27 9.51 -12.56 5.62
CA ARG A 27 10.49 -13.18 4.72
C ARG A 27 9.84 -13.78 3.48
N ILE A 28 8.71 -14.47 3.60
CA ILE A 28 7.99 -15.00 2.42
C ILE A 28 7.58 -13.90 1.43
N ILE A 29 7.28 -12.70 1.91
CA ILE A 29 6.91 -11.55 1.07
C ILE A 29 8.18 -10.90 0.48
N ASP A 30 9.25 -10.80 1.29
CA ASP A 30 10.56 -10.25 0.89
C ASP A 30 11.22 -11.12 -0.19
N ASP A 31 11.21 -12.44 -0.03
CA ASP A 31 11.76 -13.43 -0.97
C ASP A 31 11.09 -13.38 -2.35
N LYS A 32 9.84 -12.89 -2.41
CA LYS A 32 9.10 -12.65 -3.66
C LYS A 32 9.45 -11.31 -4.33
N GLY A 33 10.31 -10.50 -3.72
CA GLY A 33 10.72 -9.18 -4.20
C GLY A 33 9.70 -8.05 -3.91
N PHE A 34 8.65 -8.32 -3.12
CA PHE A 34 7.62 -7.32 -2.82
C PHE A 34 7.98 -6.46 -1.60
N LEU A 35 9.10 -5.73 -1.69
CA LEU A 35 9.70 -4.99 -0.57
C LEU A 35 8.75 -3.94 0.04
N GLU A 36 8.00 -3.20 -0.79
CA GLU A 36 7.03 -2.20 -0.31
C GLU A 36 5.88 -2.87 0.45
N VAL A 37 5.40 -4.01 -0.06
CA VAL A 37 4.32 -4.78 0.57
C VAL A 37 4.79 -5.34 1.91
N ALA A 38 6.02 -5.85 1.99
CA ALA A 38 6.63 -6.34 3.22
C ALA A 38 6.73 -5.21 4.27
N SER A 39 7.23 -4.04 3.88
CA SER A 39 7.34 -2.87 4.76
C SER A 39 5.98 -2.39 5.28
N ARG A 40 4.99 -2.22 4.39
CA ARG A 40 3.62 -1.85 4.78
C ARG A 40 2.97 -2.90 5.69
N THR A 41 3.20 -4.18 5.41
CA THR A 41 2.71 -5.30 6.22
C THR A 41 3.29 -5.26 7.63
N ARG A 42 4.60 -5.04 7.77
CA ARG A 42 5.26 -4.87 9.07
C ARG A 42 4.64 -3.72 9.86
N GLN A 43 4.44 -2.55 9.23
CA GLN A 43 3.83 -1.39 9.87
C GLN A 43 2.40 -1.69 10.36
N GLN A 44 1.62 -2.42 9.55
CA GLN A 44 0.27 -2.83 9.91
C GLN A 44 0.27 -3.81 11.09
N LEU A 45 1.18 -4.80 11.11
CA LEU A 45 1.33 -5.74 12.22
C LEU A 45 1.69 -5.01 13.52
N CYS A 46 2.61 -4.05 13.47
CA CYS A 46 2.94 -3.20 14.61
C CYS A 46 1.71 -2.46 15.15
N ASN A 47 0.87 -1.90 14.28
CA ASN A 47 -0.34 -1.19 14.67
C ASN A 47 -1.40 -2.12 15.28
N ILE A 48 -1.61 -3.30 14.69
CA ILE A 48 -2.55 -4.32 15.20
C ILE A 48 -2.12 -4.78 16.60
N MET A 49 -0.85 -5.12 16.78
CA MET A 49 -0.35 -5.56 18.09
C MET A 49 -0.32 -4.42 19.11
N ARG A 50 -0.10 -3.17 18.67
CA ARG A 50 -0.23 -1.99 19.55
C ARG A 50 -1.66 -1.85 20.06
N TYR A 51 -2.66 -2.05 19.21
CA TYR A 51 -4.05 -2.07 19.64
C TYR A 51 -4.33 -3.22 20.62
N ALA A 52 -3.79 -4.41 20.38
CA ALA A 52 -3.94 -5.55 21.29
C ALA A 52 -3.36 -5.26 22.69
N VAL A 53 -2.21 -4.59 22.77
CA VAL A 53 -1.63 -4.12 24.04
C VAL A 53 -2.56 -3.12 24.74
N GLN A 54 -3.09 -2.14 24.01
CA GLN A 54 -4.00 -1.13 24.57
C GLN A 54 -5.29 -1.73 25.13
N GLN A 55 -5.76 -2.83 24.55
CA GLN A 55 -6.94 -3.57 25.03
C GLN A 55 -6.61 -4.60 26.13
N GLY A 56 -5.34 -4.72 26.55
CA GLY A 56 -4.91 -5.69 27.57
C GLY A 56 -4.91 -7.15 27.10
N LEU A 57 -4.97 -7.41 25.78
CA LEU A 57 -4.95 -8.76 25.20
C LEU A 57 -3.54 -9.38 25.19
N THR A 58 -2.51 -8.55 25.29
CA THR A 58 -1.10 -8.93 25.39
C THR A 58 -0.36 -7.85 26.17
N GLU A 59 0.66 -8.24 26.93
CA GLU A 59 1.43 -7.29 27.74
C GLU A 59 2.43 -6.49 26.89
N ASN A 60 2.96 -7.10 25.84
CA ASN A 60 4.01 -6.54 25.01
C ASN A 60 3.65 -6.64 23.52
N ASN A 61 4.24 -5.76 22.70
CA ASN A 61 4.09 -5.79 21.25
C ASN A 61 5.26 -6.54 20.60
N PRO A 62 5.09 -7.83 20.23
CA PRO A 62 6.12 -8.65 19.61
C PRO A 62 6.53 -8.21 18.20
N ALA A 63 5.75 -7.34 17.55
CA ALA A 63 6.04 -6.84 16.21
C ALA A 63 6.99 -5.62 16.20
N LEU A 64 7.30 -5.03 17.36
CA LEU A 64 8.25 -3.92 17.45
C LEU A 64 9.67 -4.33 17.05
N ASN A 65 10.10 -5.53 17.44
CA ASN A 65 11.45 -6.06 17.17
C ASN A 65 11.59 -6.67 15.76
N LEU A 66 10.88 -6.13 14.78
CA LEU A 66 10.94 -6.54 13.36
C LEU A 66 11.77 -5.57 12.51
N GLU A 67 12.48 -4.63 13.13
CA GLU A 67 13.45 -3.79 12.43
C GLU A 67 14.60 -4.64 11.87
N GLY A 68 14.96 -4.39 10.60
CA GLY A 68 15.97 -5.17 9.88
C GLY A 68 15.51 -6.53 9.33
N VAL A 69 14.27 -6.95 9.61
CA VAL A 69 13.72 -8.22 9.06
C VAL A 69 13.37 -8.11 7.58
N THR A 70 12.91 -6.94 7.14
CA THR A 70 12.53 -6.66 5.75
C THR A 70 13.56 -5.75 5.11
N THR A 71 13.97 -6.06 3.88
CA THR A 71 14.81 -5.16 3.10
C THR A 71 14.04 -3.86 2.81
N PRO A 72 14.62 -2.67 3.06
CA PRO A 72 13.93 -1.43 2.75
C PRO A 72 13.66 -1.35 1.25
N PRO A 73 12.42 -0.98 0.82
CA PRO A 73 12.14 -0.83 -0.60
C PRO A 73 13.03 0.26 -1.19
N VAL A 74 13.55 0.01 -2.39
CA VAL A 74 14.25 1.02 -3.17
C VAL A 74 13.26 2.15 -3.46
N LYS A 75 13.59 3.37 -3.02
CA LYS A 75 12.77 4.55 -3.30
C LYS A 75 12.82 4.84 -4.79
N ASN A 76 11.72 4.59 -5.49
CA ASN A 76 11.54 5.07 -6.84
C ASN A 76 10.65 6.31 -6.82
N HIS A 77 11.17 7.43 -7.30
CA HIS A 77 10.41 8.67 -7.41
C HIS A 77 9.65 8.66 -8.74
N TYR A 78 8.34 8.89 -8.70
CA TYR A 78 7.58 9.15 -9.91
C TYR A 78 7.77 10.62 -10.30
N PRO A 79 8.54 10.93 -11.36
CA PRO A 79 8.77 12.31 -11.75
C PRO A 79 7.45 12.95 -12.15
N ALA A 80 7.26 14.21 -11.76
CA ALA A 80 6.15 15.01 -12.26
C ALA A 80 6.31 15.20 -13.77
N LEU A 81 5.20 15.20 -14.50
CA LEU A 81 5.22 15.53 -15.92
C LEU A 81 5.66 17.00 -16.09
N PRO A 82 6.71 17.28 -16.86
CA PRO A 82 7.08 18.66 -17.19
C PRO A 82 5.97 19.35 -17.99
N LEU A 83 5.98 20.68 -18.04
CA LEU A 83 4.93 21.47 -18.71
C LEU A 83 5.04 21.41 -20.23
N GLU A 84 6.24 21.21 -20.74
CA GLU A 84 6.60 21.18 -22.15
C GLU A 84 5.79 20.15 -22.96
N PRO A 85 5.65 18.88 -22.53
CA PRO A 85 4.84 17.88 -23.23
C PRO A 85 3.33 17.95 -22.92
N LEU A 86 2.81 19.02 -22.30
CA LEU A 86 1.39 19.10 -21.95
C LEU A 86 0.47 19.04 -23.18
N SER A 87 0.87 19.67 -24.29
CA SER A 87 0.13 19.63 -25.55
C SER A 87 0.08 18.21 -26.13
N GLU A 88 1.18 17.48 -26.06
CA GLU A 88 1.27 16.07 -26.48
C GLU A 88 0.36 15.19 -25.61
N LEU A 89 0.34 15.39 -24.29
CA LEU A 89 -0.57 14.68 -23.39
C LEU A 89 -2.04 14.89 -23.78
N LEU A 90 -2.44 16.12 -24.07
CA LEU A 90 -3.82 16.43 -24.47
C LEU A 90 -4.18 15.72 -25.79
N LEU A 91 -3.28 15.73 -26.79
CA LEU A 91 -3.47 15.00 -28.04
C LEU A 91 -3.59 13.49 -27.82
N CYS A 92 -2.79 12.91 -26.93
CA CYS A 92 -2.90 11.49 -26.57
C CYS A 92 -4.23 11.15 -25.90
N ILE A 93 -4.76 12.04 -25.05
CA ILE A 93 -6.07 11.86 -24.41
C ILE A 93 -7.19 11.90 -25.47
N ASP A 94 -7.13 12.86 -26.39
CA ASP A 94 -8.09 12.99 -27.49
C ASP A 94 -8.04 11.80 -28.47
N GLY A 95 -6.84 11.26 -28.70
CA GLY A 95 -6.61 10.10 -29.55
C GLY A 95 -6.96 8.74 -28.93
N TYR A 96 -7.43 8.68 -27.67
CA TYR A 96 -7.69 7.43 -26.96
C TYR A 96 -9.01 6.75 -27.39
N GLN A 97 -9.08 6.32 -28.65
CA GLN A 97 -10.27 5.75 -29.29
C GLN A 97 -10.74 4.41 -28.70
N GLN A 98 -9.83 3.64 -28.10
CA GLN A 98 -10.15 2.35 -27.47
C GLN A 98 -10.78 2.50 -26.07
N GLY A 99 -10.76 3.71 -25.52
CA GLY A 99 -11.24 4.02 -24.18
C GLY A 99 -12.72 4.37 -24.11
N ARG A 100 -13.24 4.44 -22.87
CA ARG A 100 -14.56 5.04 -22.61
C ARG A 100 -14.45 6.56 -22.66
N GLU A 101 -15.41 7.22 -23.30
CA GLU A 101 -15.50 8.68 -23.38
C GLU A 101 -15.52 9.34 -21.99
N LEU A 102 -16.23 8.73 -21.03
CA LEU A 102 -16.27 9.18 -19.64
C LEU A 102 -14.88 9.23 -19.00
N THR A 103 -14.00 8.27 -19.32
CA THR A 103 -12.62 8.26 -18.82
C THR A 103 -11.83 9.43 -19.40
N GLN A 104 -12.00 9.75 -20.69
CA GLN A 104 -11.32 10.90 -21.32
C GLN A 104 -11.76 12.21 -20.67
N LEU A 105 -13.08 12.40 -20.51
CA LEU A 105 -13.64 13.60 -19.86
C LEU A 105 -13.18 13.71 -18.39
N ALA A 106 -13.15 12.60 -17.66
CA ALA A 106 -12.68 12.56 -16.28
C ALA A 106 -11.20 12.96 -16.16
N VAL A 107 -10.33 12.50 -17.07
CA VAL A 107 -8.92 12.88 -17.09
C VAL A 107 -8.76 14.38 -17.41
N LYS A 108 -9.48 14.90 -18.42
CA LYS A 108 -9.48 16.33 -18.75
C LYS A 108 -9.94 17.19 -17.57
N LEU A 109 -11.04 16.79 -16.92
CA LEU A 109 -11.55 17.50 -15.75
C LEU A 109 -10.55 17.46 -14.58
N THR A 110 -9.86 16.34 -14.39
CA THR A 110 -8.79 16.22 -13.39
C THR A 110 -7.62 17.17 -13.67
N LEU A 111 -7.28 17.40 -14.95
CA LEU A 111 -6.24 18.36 -15.34
C LEU A 111 -6.65 19.82 -15.07
N HIS A 112 -7.94 20.14 -15.03
CA HIS A 112 -8.42 21.48 -14.68
C HIS A 112 -8.53 21.71 -13.17
N LEU A 113 -8.97 20.69 -12.42
CA LEU A 113 -9.28 20.81 -10.99
C LEU A 113 -8.14 20.38 -10.07
N PHE A 114 -7.18 19.60 -10.57
CA PHE A 114 -6.07 19.03 -9.80
C PHE A 114 -6.49 18.23 -8.55
N ILE A 115 -7.70 17.66 -8.57
CA ILE A 115 -8.21 16.83 -7.48
C ILE A 115 -7.78 15.37 -7.64
N ARG A 116 -7.79 14.60 -6.54
CA ARG A 116 -7.51 13.16 -6.61
C ARG A 116 -8.63 12.44 -7.36
N SER A 117 -8.27 11.33 -8.02
CA SER A 117 -9.26 10.51 -8.74
C SER A 117 -10.39 9.97 -7.85
N SER A 118 -10.16 9.83 -6.53
CA SER A 118 -11.20 9.49 -5.57
C SER A 118 -12.25 10.59 -5.43
N GLU A 119 -11.82 11.85 -5.26
CA GLU A 119 -12.71 13.00 -5.10
C GLU A 119 -13.55 13.18 -6.37
N LEU A 120 -12.93 13.04 -7.55
CA LEU A 120 -13.63 13.17 -8.82
C LEU A 120 -14.67 12.06 -9.05
N ARG A 121 -14.37 10.81 -8.66
CA ARG A 121 -15.29 9.68 -8.84
C ARG A 121 -16.41 9.63 -7.82
N PHE A 122 -16.14 10.05 -6.58
CA PHE A 122 -17.06 9.87 -5.46
C PHE A 122 -17.66 11.18 -4.94
N ALA A 123 -17.24 12.32 -5.47
CA ALA A 123 -17.66 13.66 -5.03
C ALA A 123 -17.59 13.83 -3.50
N ARG A 124 -16.49 13.36 -2.91
CA ARG A 124 -16.19 13.46 -1.49
C ARG A 124 -15.15 14.55 -1.24
#